data_AF-A0A3C0Q4T5-F1
#
_entry.id   AF-A0A3C0Q4T5-F1
#
_cell.length_a   1.000
_cell.length_b   1.000
_cell.length_c   1.000
_cell.angle_alpha   90.00
_cell.angle_beta   90.00
_cell.angle_gamma   90.00
#
_symmetry.space_group_name_H-M   'P 1'
#
loop_
_entity.id
_entity.type
_entity.pdbx_description
1 polymer ?
#
loop_
_entity_poly.entity_id
_entity_poly.type
_entity_poly.pdbx_seq_one_letter_code
_entity_poly.pdbx_strand_id
1 'polypeptide(L)' 'VMATVDADVATIILKMVDQLEDSDDVQAVITNFEVSEEDLAKLAAAG' A
#
# COMPACT_ATOMS: atom_id res chain seq x y z
N VAL A 1 -0.07 5.69 -15.67
CA VAL A 1 1.30 5.98 -15.17
C VAL A 1 1.39 5.39 -13.77
N MET A 2 2.45 4.63 -13.48
CA MET A 2 2.67 4.07 -12.14
C MET A 2 3.52 5.03 -11.31
N ALA A 3 3.22 5.12 -10.02
CA ALA A 3 3.96 5.96 -9.07
C ALA A 3 4.90 5.09 -8.23
N THR A 4 6.20 5.25 -8.41
CA THR A 4 7.21 4.53 -7.62
C THR A 4 7.27 5.11 -6.20
N VAL A 5 7.14 4.27 -5.18
CA VAL A 5 7.22 4.67 -3.77
C VAL A 5 8.18 3.75 -3.01
N ASP A 6 8.75 4.27 -1.93
CA ASP A 6 9.60 3.50 -1.02
C ASP A 6 8.77 2.73 0.03
N ALA A 7 9.45 1.94 0.87
CA ALA A 7 8.82 1.12 1.91
C ALA A 7 8.03 1.93 2.95
N ASP A 8 8.51 3.12 3.32
CA ASP A 8 7.87 3.93 4.36
C ASP A 8 6.53 4.48 3.84
N VAL A 9 6.54 5.01 2.62
CA VAL A 9 5.32 5.51 1.95
C VAL A 9 4.38 4.35 1.65
N ALA A 10 4.88 3.21 1.16
CA ALA A 10 4.07 2.02 0.91
C ALA A 10 3.38 1.52 2.19
N THR A 11 4.06 1.53 3.34
CA THR A 11 3.47 1.15 4.64
C THR A 11 2.29 2.05 5.00
N ILE A 12 2.42 3.36 4.78
CA ILE A 12 1.35 4.32 5.07
C ILE A 12 0.18 4.11 4.10
N ILE A 13 0.46 3.90 2.81
CA ILE A 13 -0.57 3.63 1.81
C ILE A 13 -1.33 2.35 2.14
N LEU A 14 -0.64 1.26 2.50
CA LEU A 14 -1.29 0.00 2.87
C LEU A 14 -2.21 0.18 4.08
N LYS A 15 -1.75 0.86 5.14
CA LYS A 15 -2.61 1.18 6.30
C LYS A 15 -3.82 2.04 5.95
N MET A 16 -3.65 2.98 5.02
CA MET A 16 -4.75 3.81 4.52
C MET A 16 -5.74 2.96 3.72
N VAL A 17 -5.26 2.05 2.88
CA VAL A 17 -6.09 1.10 2.12
C VAL A 17 -6.89 0.24 3.11
N ASP A 18 -6.25 -0.35 4.11
CA ASP A 18 -6.91 -1.17 5.13
C ASP A 18 -8.07 -0.41 5.80
N GLN A 19 -7.82 0.84 6.23
CA GLN A 19 -8.87 1.68 6.85
C GLN A 19 -10.02 2.03 5.92
N LEU A 20 -9.75 2.19 4.62
CA LEU A 20 -10.78 2.46 3.63
C LEU A 20 -11.60 1.21 3.32
N GLU A 21 -10.98 0.03 3.32
CA GLU A 21 -11.68 -1.24 3.11
C GLU A 21 -12.61 -1.62 4.27
N ASP A 22 -12.32 -1.17 5.49
CA ASP A 22 -13.18 -1.34 6.66
C ASP A 22 -14.46 -0.47 6.63
N SER A 23 -14.60 0.43 5.66
CA SER A 23 -15.75 1.32 5.55
C SER A 23 -16.89 0.69 4.75
N ASP A 24 -18.06 0.53 5.35
CA ASP A 24 -19.28 0.01 4.69
C ASP A 24 -19.71 0.82 3.44
N ASP A 25 -19.28 2.08 3.35
CA ASP A 25 -19.57 2.98 2.22
C ASP A 25 -18.58 2.81 1.05
N VAL A 26 -17.43 2.20 1.29
CA VAL A 26 -16.37 2.02 0.28
C VAL A 26 -16.53 0.68 -0.40
N GLN A 27 -16.64 0.70 -1.73
CA GLN A 27 -16.86 -0.51 -2.54
C GLN A 27 -15.56 -1.13 -3.07
N ALA A 28 -14.56 -0.31 -3.38
CA ALA A 28 -13.28 -0.76 -3.89
C ALA A 28 -12.21 0.32 -3.71
N VAL A 29 -10.98 -0.10 -3.41
CA VAL A 29 -9.80 0.77 -3.38
C VAL A 29 -8.84 0.33 -4.49
N ILE A 30 -8.48 1.25 -5.38
CA ILE A 30 -7.58 0.98 -6.51
C ILE A 30 -6.42 1.96 -6.41
N THR A 31 -5.21 1.44 -6.41
CA THR A 31 -3.99 2.24 -6.35
C THR A 31 -3.09 1.94 -7.53
N ASN A 32 -2.23 2.90 -7.88
CA ASN A 32 -1.29 2.80 -9.00
C ASN A 32 0.17 2.94 -8.53
N PHE A 33 0.45 2.57 -7.28
CA PHE A 33 1.81 2.60 -6.76
C PHE A 33 2.55 1.30 -7.08
N GLU A 34 3.86 1.43 -7.21
CA GLU A 34 4.79 0.32 -7.40
C GLU A 34 5.91 0.45 -6.36
N VAL A 35 6.37 -0.69 -5.85
CA VAL A 35 7.43 -0.78 -4.84
C VAL A 35 8.53 -1.70 -5.39
N SER A 36 9.79 -1.40 -5.10
CA SER A 36 10.91 -2.25 -5.49
C SER A 36 10.83 -3.63 -4.82
N GLU A 37 11.39 -4.67 -5.44
CA GLU A 37 11.43 -6.03 -4.83
C GLU A 37 12.15 -6.04 -3.48
N GLU A 38 13.19 -5.21 -3.34
CA GLU A 38 13.93 -5.04 -2.08
C GLU A 38 13.03 -4.48 -0.98
N ASP A 39 12.27 -3.44 -1.28
CA ASP A 39 11.39 -2.80 -0.30
C ASP A 39 10.14 -3.63 -0.02
N LEU A 40 9.64 -4.38 -1.00
CA LEU A 40 8.60 -5.38 -0.81
C LEU A 40 9.03 -6.46 0.19
N ALA A 41 10.29 -6.93 0.09
CA ALA A 41 10.84 -7.89 1.04
C ALA A 41 10.92 -7.32 2.47
N LYS A 42 11.27 -6.02 2.62
CA LYS A 42 11.26 -5.34 3.93
C LYS A 42 9.86 -5.23 4.51
N LEU A 43 8.87 -4.88 3.67
CA LEU A 43 7.46 -4.79 4.08
C LEU A 43 6.92 -6.15 4.55
N ALA A 44 7.20 -7.23 3.81
CA ALA A 44 6.76 -8.58 4.17
C ALA A 44 7.41 -9.12 5.46
N ALA A 45 8.61 -8.64 5.81
CA ALA A 45 9.27 -8.99 7.08
C ALA A 45 8.81 -8.15 8.28
N ALA A 46 8.13 -7.02 8.02
CA ALA A 46 7.65 -6.10 9.04
C ALA A 46 6.19 -6.35 9.47
N GLY A 47 5.46 -7.20 8.73
CA GLY A 47 4.10 -7.69 9.05
C GLY A 47 4.11 -9.08 9.66
#